data_AF-A0A2E5SH22-F1
#
_entry.id   AF-A0A2E5SH22-F1
#
_cell.length_a   1.000
_cell.length_b   1.000
_cell.length_c   1.000
_cell.angle_alpha   90.00
_cell.angle_beta   90.00
_cell.angle_gamma   90.00
#
_symmetry.space_group_name_H-M   'P 1'
#
loop_
_entity.id
_entity.type
_entity.pdbx_description
1 polymer ?
#
loop_
_entity_poly.entity_id
_entity_poly.type
_entity_poly.pdbx_seq_one_letter_code
_entity_poly.pdbx_strand_id
1 'polypeptide(L)' 'MAKKQTFENKLSKSSNKKNQVKLIRSHLSNDKGSVRFSEEMVVVPDGKSVESHLKEILDKK' A
#
# COMPACT_ATOMS: atom_id res chain seq x y z
N MET A 1 -3.61 -6.64 42.31
CA MET A 1 -2.58 -7.36 41.53
C MET A 1 -2.54 -6.79 40.12
N ALA A 2 -1.47 -6.09 39.74
CA ALA A 2 -1.33 -5.55 38.39
C ALA A 2 -0.95 -6.68 37.42
N LYS A 3 -1.74 -6.88 36.35
CA LYS A 3 -1.38 -7.80 35.27
C LYS A 3 -0.05 -7.35 34.67
N LYS A 4 1.02 -8.15 34.83
CA LYS A 4 2.33 -7.90 34.21
C LYS A 4 2.20 -8.07 32.70
N GLN A 5 1.89 -6.99 32.00
CA GLN A 5 1.93 -6.97 30.53
C GLN A 5 3.40 -6.84 30.12
N THR A 6 3.96 -7.90 29.55
CA THR A 6 5.34 -7.92 29.03
C THR A 6 5.44 -7.15 27.70
N PHE A 7 6.66 -6.71 27.38
CA PHE A 7 6.95 -5.95 26.16
C PHE A 7 6.65 -6.75 24.89
N GLU A 8 6.95 -8.06 24.88
CA GLU A 8 6.53 -9.02 23.84
C GLU A 8 5.02 -9.00 23.59
N ASN A 9 4.22 -8.86 24.65
CA ASN A 9 2.76 -8.83 24.53
C ASN A 9 2.22 -7.56 23.85
N LYS A 10 3.07 -6.53 23.66
CA LYS A 10 2.75 -5.33 22.88
C LYS A 10 3.22 -5.44 21.42
N LEU A 11 4.14 -6.35 21.11
CA LEU A 11 4.73 -6.53 19.77
C LEU A 11 3.82 -7.33 18.83
N SER A 12 2.95 -8.20 19.34
CA SER A 12 2.06 -9.06 18.53
C SER A 12 0.82 -8.37 17.94
N LYS A 13 0.61 -7.07 18.21
CA LYS A 13 -0.59 -6.33 17.79
C LYS A 13 -0.50 -5.60 16.46
N SER A 14 0.66 -5.54 15.81
CA SER A 14 0.69 -5.08 14.42
C SER A 14 0.40 -6.28 13.53
N SER A 15 -0.84 -6.42 13.08
CA SER A 15 -1.16 -7.26 11.92
C SER A 15 -0.41 -6.67 10.72
N ASN A 16 0.85 -7.05 10.56
CA ASN A 16 1.69 -6.67 9.44
C ASN A 16 1.18 -7.47 8.24
N LYS A 17 -0.02 -7.10 7.77
CA LYS A 17 -0.63 -7.72 6.60
C LYS A 17 0.30 -7.35 5.44
N LYS A 18 0.97 -8.35 4.88
CA LYS A 18 1.81 -8.23 3.69
C LYS A 18 0.96 -8.04 2.43
N ASN A 19 -0.07 -7.20 2.51
CA ASN A 19 -1.06 -6.96 1.46
C ASN A 19 -0.87 -5.57 0.85
N GLN A 20 0.31 -4.97 0.98
CA GLN A 20 0.59 -3.65 0.43
C GLN A 20 1.44 -3.77 -0.83
N VAL A 21 1.13 -2.96 -1.84
CA VAL A 21 1.83 -2.91 -3.12
C VAL A 21 2.18 -1.47 -3.46
N LYS A 22 3.40 -1.24 -3.95
CA LYS A 22 3.84 0.07 -4.43
C LYS A 22 3.43 0.24 -5.89
N LEU A 23 2.47 1.12 -6.16
CA LEU A 23 2.06 1.48 -7.50
C LEU A 23 2.94 2.64 -8.00
N ILE A 24 3.68 2.40 -9.08
CA ILE A 24 4.51 3.41 -9.73
C ILE A 24 3.88 3.74 -11.08
N ARG A 25 3.57 5.01 -11.33
CA ARG A 25 3.01 5.49 -12.60
C ARG A 25 3.98 6.47 -13.25
N SER A 26 4.14 6.37 -14.55
CA SER A 26 4.85 7.37 -15.34
C SER A 26 3.87 8.39 -15.94
N HIS A 27 4.33 9.62 -16.07
CA HIS A 27 3.63 10.66 -16.82
C HIS A 27 4.64 11.53 -17.56
N LEU A 28 4.25 12.01 -18.74
CA LEU A 28 5.05 12.97 -19.50
C LEU A 28 4.82 14.37 -18.90
N SER A 29 5.90 15.06 -18.57
CA SER A 29 5.84 16.45 -18.12
C SER A 29 5.60 17.35 -19.32
N ASN A 30 4.44 18.01 -19.37
CA ASN A 30 4.09 18.94 -20.46
C ASN A 30 5.13 20.06 -20.64
N ASP A 31 5.74 20.50 -19.54
CA ASP A 31 6.66 21.64 -19.56
C ASP A 31 8.03 21.33 -20.19
N LYS A 32 8.51 20.08 -20.07
CA LYS A 32 9.92 19.73 -20.34
C LYS A 32 10.09 18.47 -21.19
N GLY A 33 9.00 17.79 -21.56
CA GLY A 33 9.04 16.51 -22.29
C GLY A 33 9.67 15.36 -21.50
N SER A 34 10.02 15.56 -20.23
CA SER A 34 10.65 14.55 -19.38
C SER A 34 9.63 13.55 -18.84
N VAL A 35 9.99 12.27 -18.76
CA VAL A 35 9.21 11.25 -18.05
C VAL A 35 9.39 11.43 -16.55
N ARG A 36 8.30 11.60 -15.83
CA ARG A 36 8.26 11.65 -14.36
C ARG A 36 7.54 10.43 -13.81
N PHE A 37 7.89 10.06 -12.58
CA PHE A 37 7.28 8.94 -11.88
C PHE A 37 6.58 9.44 -10.62
N SER A 38 5.36 8.96 -10.39
CA SER A 38 4.60 9.15 -9.15
C SER A 38 4.44 7.80 -8.46
N GLU A 39 4.65 7.77 -7.16
CA GLU A 39 4.60 6.55 -6.36
C GLU A 39 3.46 6.62 -5.34
N GLU A 40 2.75 5.51 -5.16
CA GLU A 40 1.65 5.39 -4.21
C GLU A 40 1.68 4.00 -3.54
N MET A 41 1.50 3.95 -2.22
CA MET A 41 1.36 2.69 -1.48
C MET A 41 -0.12 2.31 -1.41
N VAL A 42 -0.48 1.18 -2.01
CA VAL A 42 -1.85 0.69 -2.08
C VAL A 42 -2.01 -0.51 -1.15
N VAL A 43 -3.03 -0.48 -0.30
CA VAL A 43 -3.42 -1.62 0.55
C VAL A 43 -4.45 -2.46 -0.20
N VAL A 44 -4.13 -3.73 -0.45
CA VAL A 44 -5.02 -4.69 -1.13
C VAL A 44 -5.95 -5.33 -0.09
N PRO A 45 -7.28 -5.22 -0.25
CA PRO A 45 -8.23 -5.87 0.65
C PRO A 45 -8.08 -7.39 0.65
N ASP A 46 -8.34 -8.01 1.81
CA ASP A 46 -8.31 -9.47 1.93
C ASP A 46 -9.33 -10.12 0.98
N GLY A 47 -8.91 -11.17 0.28
CA GLY A 47 -9.76 -11.90 -0.68
C GLY A 47 -9.83 -11.30 -2.09
N LYS A 48 -9.23 -10.12 -2.34
CA LYS A 48 -9.06 -9.60 -3.70
C LYS A 48 -7.68 -9.93 -4.26
N SER A 49 -7.61 -10.19 -5.58
CA SER A 49 -6.35 -10.24 -6.29
C SER A 49 -5.73 -8.84 -6.40
N VAL A 50 -4.40 -8.78 -6.34
CA VAL A 50 -3.65 -7.53 -6.53
C VAL A 50 -4.01 -6.88 -7.86
N GLU A 51 -4.05 -7.66 -8.94
CA GLU A 51 -4.28 -7.14 -10.29
C GLU A 51 -5.68 -6.55 -10.45
N SER A 52 -6.71 -7.23 -9.95
CA SER A 52 -8.09 -6.75 -10.07
C SER A 52 -8.27 -5.44 -9.30
N HIS A 53 -7.69 -5.35 -8.10
CA HIS A 53 -7.76 -4.13 -7.31
C HIS A 53 -6.98 -2.97 -7.92
N LEU A 54 -5.80 -3.23 -8.50
CA LEU A 54 -5.02 -2.19 -9.19
C LEU A 54 -5.75 -1.67 -10.45
N LYS A 55 -6.43 -2.53 -11.21
CA LYS A 55 -7.27 -2.12 -12.34
C LYS A 55 -8.42 -1.21 -11.89
N GLU A 56 -9.14 -1.57 -10.83
CA GLU A 56 -10.19 -0.73 -10.23
C GLU A 56 -9.67 0.68 -9.85
N ILE A 57 -8.43 0.78 -9.35
CA ILE A 57 -7.80 2.05 -8.97
C ILE A 57 -7.34 2.86 -10.20
N LEU A 58 -6.97 2.19 -11.28
CA LEU A 58 -6.61 2.83 -12.53
C LEU A 58 -7.85 3.37 -13.26
N ASP A 59 -8.94 2.62 -13.28
CA ASP A 59 -10.18 2.96 -14.00
C ASP A 59 -10.98 4.09 -13.33
N LYS A 60 -10.80 4.32 -12.04
CA LYS A 60 -11.49 5.38 -11.27
C LYS A 60 -10.94 6.79 -11.48
N LYS A 61 -9.82 6.94 -12.18
CA LYS A 61 -9.06 8.19 -12.26
C LYS A 61 -9.02 8.72 -13.67
#